data_AF-A0A834LG53-F1
#
_entry.id   AF-A0A834LG53-F1
#
_cell.length_a   1.000
_cell.length_b   1.000
_cell.length_c   1.000
_cell.angle_alpha   90.00
_cell.angle_beta   90.00
_cell.angle_gamma   90.00
#
_symmetry.space_group_name_H-M   'P 1'
#
loop_
_entity.id
_entity.type
_entity.pdbx_description
1 polymer ?
#
loop_
_entity_poly.entity_id
_entity_poly.type
_entity_poly.pdbx_seq_one_letter_code
_entity_poly.pdbx_strand_id
1 'polypeptide(L)'
;MSLLVEKTPSGREYKVKDTAQADFGRLEIELAEVEMPGLMSCRAEFGPSQPLKGARITGSLHMTIQTAVLIETLTALGAEVRWCSCNIFSTQDHAAAAIARDSAAVFAWKGETLQARMD
;
A
#
# COMPACT_ATOMS: atom_id res chain seq x y z
N MET A 1 -21.00 -1.38 -0.06
CA MET A 1 -19.98 -1.02 -1.05
C MET A 1 -19.97 -2.13 -2.10
N SER A 2 -19.97 -1.83 -3.39
CA SER A 2 -19.83 -2.88 -4.42
C SER A 2 -18.44 -3.51 -4.31
N LEU A 3 -18.34 -4.84 -4.27
CA LEU A 3 -17.08 -5.60 -4.17
C LEU A 3 -16.34 -5.72 -5.51
N LEU A 4 -16.78 -4.98 -6.54
CA LEU A 4 -16.09 -4.94 -7.82
C LEU A 4 -14.76 -4.18 -7.70
N VAL A 5 -13.69 -4.82 -8.18
CA VAL A 5 -12.35 -4.23 -8.26
C VAL A 5 -12.30 -3.11 -9.30
N GLU A 6 -11.56 -2.06 -8.98
CA GLU A 6 -11.25 -0.97 -9.89
C GLU A 6 -9.82 -1.15 -10.41
N LYS A 7 -9.47 -0.46 -11.50
CA LYS A 7 -8.14 -0.57 -12.13
C LYS A 7 -7.53 0.80 -12.39
N THR A 8 -6.24 0.94 -12.12
CA THR A 8 -5.45 2.11 -12.52
C THR A 8 -5.28 2.17 -14.05
N PRO A 9 -4.81 3.28 -14.62
CA PRO A 9 -4.48 3.35 -16.05
C PRO A 9 -3.47 2.29 -16.52
N SER A 10 -2.59 1.83 -15.62
CA SER A 10 -1.64 0.73 -15.86
C SER A 10 -2.26 -0.67 -15.71
N GLY A 11 -3.56 -0.77 -15.43
CA GLY A 11 -4.28 -2.03 -15.27
C GLY A 11 -4.15 -2.69 -13.90
N ARG A 12 -3.49 -2.05 -12.92
CA ARG A 12 -3.33 -2.56 -11.55
C ARG A 12 -4.65 -2.46 -10.80
N GLU A 13 -5.05 -3.56 -10.17
CA GLU A 13 -6.30 -3.65 -9.43
C GLU A 13 -6.22 -2.97 -8.06
N TYR A 14 -7.32 -2.38 -7.61
CA TYR A 14 -7.46 -1.88 -6.25
C TYR A 14 -8.93 -1.81 -5.81
N LYS A 15 -9.15 -1.74 -4.50
CA LYS A 15 -10.41 -1.31 -3.89
C LYS A 15 -10.13 -0.52 -2.61
N VAL A 16 -10.39 0.77 -2.66
CA VAL A 16 -10.21 1.71 -1.54
C VAL A 16 -11.45 2.57 -1.39
N LYS A 17 -11.55 3.30 -0.28
CA LYS A 17 -12.73 4.13 0.00
C LYS A 17 -12.89 5.31 -0.96
N ASP A 18 -11.80 6.03 -1.19
CA ASP A 18 -11.79 7.30 -1.91
C ASP A 18 -10.40 7.57 -2.47
N THR A 19 -10.26 7.55 -3.80
CA THR A 19 -8.99 7.77 -4.49
C THR A 19 -8.56 9.24 -4.50
N ALA A 20 -9.46 10.19 -4.23
CA ALA A 20 -9.13 11.61 -4.15
C ALA A 20 -8.20 11.95 -2.98
N GLN A 21 -8.10 11.06 -1.99
CA GLN A 21 -7.23 11.24 -0.83
C GLN A 21 -5.76 10.84 -1.09
N ALA A 22 -5.42 10.40 -2.31
CA ALA A 22 -4.06 9.94 -2.63
C ALA A 22 -3.00 11.03 -2.46
N ASP A 23 -3.31 12.30 -2.78
CA ASP A 23 -2.36 13.41 -2.60
C ASP A 23 -2.10 13.69 -1.13
N PHE A 24 -3.14 13.67 -0.30
CA PHE A 24 -2.99 13.80 1.15
C PHE A 24 -2.19 12.63 1.75
N GLY A 25 -2.46 11.41 1.30
CA GLY A 25 -1.70 10.24 1.72
C GLY A 25 -0.22 10.32 1.34
N ARG A 26 0.10 10.84 0.15
CA ARG A 26 1.49 11.06 -0.27
C ARG A 26 2.21 12.04 0.65
N LEU A 27 1.58 13.16 1.02
CA LEU A 27 2.17 14.14 1.95
C LEU A 27 2.50 13.51 3.30
N GLU A 28 1.60 12.70 3.87
CA GLU A 28 1.88 12.03 5.15
C GLU A 28 2.93 10.91 5.02
N ILE A 29 2.99 10.21 3.89
CA ILE A 29 4.05 9.22 3.61
C ILE A 29 5.41 9.90 3.58
N GLU A 30 5.56 11.03 2.88
CA GLU A 30 6.82 11.79 2.82
C GLU A 30 7.30 12.21 4.21
N LEU A 31 6.39 12.63 5.09
CA LEU A 31 6.72 12.92 6.49
C LEU A 31 7.14 11.66 7.25
N ALA A 32 6.45 10.54 7.03
CA ALA A 32 6.76 9.28 7.71
C ALA A 32 8.10 8.67 7.26
N GLU A 33 8.54 8.89 6.02
CA GLU A 33 9.85 8.43 5.54
C GLU A 33 11.01 9.01 6.38
N VAL A 34 10.89 10.27 6.80
CA VAL A 34 11.88 10.93 7.68
C VAL A 34 11.96 10.24 9.04
N GLU A 35 10.84 9.80 9.58
CA GLU A 35 10.74 9.11 10.86
C GLU A 35 11.03 7.60 10.77
N MET A 36 11.29 7.07 9.57
CA MET A 36 11.56 5.64 9.32
C MET A 36 12.94 5.39 8.67
N PRO A 37 14.05 5.84 9.31
CA PRO A 37 15.39 5.80 8.71
C PRO A 37 15.89 4.39 8.41
N GLY A 38 15.40 3.38 9.13
CA GLY A 38 15.72 1.97 8.86
C GLY A 38 15.25 1.51 7.49
N LEU A 39 14.00 1.81 7.13
CA LEU A 39 13.45 1.44 5.83
C LEU A 39 14.12 2.24 4.70
N MET A 40 14.37 3.53 4.92
CA MET A 40 15.05 4.37 3.93
C MET A 40 16.49 3.92 3.68
N SER A 41 17.20 3.49 4.74
CA SER A 41 18.52 2.87 4.61
C SER A 41 18.46 1.58 3.81
N CYS A 42 17.47 0.70 4.05
CA CYS A 42 17.30 -0.52 3.26
C CYS A 42 17.04 -0.23 1.78
N ARG A 43 16.25 0.81 1.46
CA ARG A 43 16.04 1.25 0.06
C ARG A 43 17.35 1.69 -0.59
N ALA A 44 18.16 2.48 0.12
CA ALA A 44 19.44 2.96 -0.40
C ALA A 44 20.46 1.83 -0.60
N GLU A 45 20.56 0.90 0.35
CA GLU A 45 21.52 -0.20 0.32
C GLU A 45 21.15 -1.28 -0.72
N PHE A 46 19.89 -1.70 -0.75
CA PHE A 46 19.44 -2.84 -1.56
C PHE A 46 18.68 -2.44 -2.83
N GLY A 47 18.32 -1.17 -3.00
CA GLY A 47 17.67 -0.68 -4.22
C GLY A 47 18.45 -1.01 -5.49
N PRO A 48 19.78 -0.75 -5.57
CA PRO A 48 20.54 -1.03 -6.79
C PRO A 48 20.60 -2.52 -7.19
N SER A 49 20.61 -3.43 -6.21
CA SER A 49 20.70 -4.87 -6.45
C SER A 49 19.35 -5.52 -6.78
N GLN A 50 18.23 -4.81 -6.56
CA GLN A 50 16.87 -5.28 -6.83
C GLN A 50 16.62 -6.73 -6.33
N PRO A 51 16.87 -7.03 -5.05
CA PRO A 51 16.88 -8.40 -4.54
C PRO A 51 15.51 -9.08 -4.59
N LEU A 52 14.42 -8.31 -4.68
CA LEU A 52 13.06 -8.82 -4.77
C LEU A 52 12.51 -8.82 -6.20
N LYS A 53 13.36 -8.59 -7.21
CA LYS A 53 12.93 -8.58 -8.61
C LYS A 53 12.25 -9.90 -8.99
N GLY A 54 11.00 -9.80 -9.43
CA GLY A 54 10.18 -10.95 -9.82
C GLY A 54 9.46 -11.65 -8.66
N ALA A 55 9.70 -11.23 -7.42
CA ALA A 55 8.93 -11.70 -6.26
C ALA A 55 7.52 -11.09 -6.30
N ARG A 56 6.53 -11.91 -5.97
CA ARG A 56 5.13 -11.50 -5.79
C ARG A 56 4.78 -11.61 -4.31
N ILE A 57 4.53 -10.49 -3.65
CA ILE A 57 4.31 -10.43 -2.20
C ILE A 57 2.86 -10.02 -1.92
N THR A 58 2.19 -10.85 -1.12
CA THR A 58 0.87 -10.51 -0.55
C THR A 58 1.03 -10.19 0.92
N GLY A 59 0.63 -8.99 1.34
CA GLY A 59 0.65 -8.56 2.74
C GLY A 59 -0.75 -8.33 3.30
N SER A 60 -0.89 -8.57 4.61
CA SER A 60 -2.14 -8.37 5.35
C SER A 60 -1.95 -7.56 6.64
N LEU A 61 -0.91 -6.73 6.73
CA LEU A 61 -0.73 -5.85 7.89
C LEU A 61 -1.73 -4.69 7.86
N HIS A 62 -1.86 -3.96 8.97
CA HIS A 62 -2.70 -2.78 9.06
C HIS A 62 -2.35 -1.80 7.93
N MET A 63 -3.34 -1.35 7.14
CA MET A 63 -3.07 -0.43 6.03
C MET A 63 -2.95 1.02 6.52
N THR A 64 -1.81 1.34 7.14
CA THR A 64 -1.47 2.68 7.66
C THR A 64 -0.39 3.37 6.83
N ILE A 65 -0.07 4.63 7.16
CA ILE A 65 1.04 5.40 6.60
C ILE A 65 2.39 4.67 6.80
N GLN A 66 2.62 4.06 7.96
CA GLN A 66 3.87 3.33 8.21
C GLN A 66 3.98 2.09 7.33
N THR A 67 2.86 1.38 7.12
CA THR A 67 2.81 0.24 6.20
C THR A 67 2.92 0.68 4.74
N ALA A 68 2.46 1.87 4.38
CA ALA A 68 2.70 2.45 3.06
C ALA A 68 4.21 2.61 2.78
N VAL A 69 5.00 3.11 3.73
CA VAL A 69 6.48 3.19 3.61
C VAL A 69 7.11 1.79 3.48
N LEU A 70 6.61 0.80 4.20
CA LEU A 70 7.05 -0.60 4.05
C LEU A 70 6.74 -1.14 2.64
N ILE A 71 5.52 -0.97 2.15
CA ILE A 71 5.12 -1.42 0.81
C ILE A 71 6.01 -0.78 -0.25
N GLU A 72 6.24 0.53 -0.16
CA GLU A 72 7.09 1.25 -1.09
C GLU A 72 8.55 0.82 -1.02
N THR A 73 9.01 0.36 0.14
CA THR A 73 10.33 -0.26 0.29
C THR A 73 10.40 -1.58 -0.46
N LEU A 74 9.40 -2.44 -0.32
CA LEU A 74 9.34 -3.73 -1.04
C LEU A 74 9.32 -3.51 -2.56
N THR A 75 8.52 -2.55 -3.04
CA THR A 75 8.47 -2.21 -4.47
C THR A 75 9.77 -1.58 -4.95
N ALA A 76 10.42 -0.73 -4.14
CA ALA A 76 11.72 -0.15 -4.46
C ALA A 76 12.83 -1.20 -4.56
N LEU A 77 12.69 -2.32 -3.85
CA LEU A 77 13.59 -3.48 -3.94
C LEU A 77 13.22 -4.45 -5.08
N GLY A 78 12.16 -4.17 -5.85
CA GLY A 78 11.79 -4.88 -7.08
C GLY A 78 10.59 -5.82 -7.00
N ALA A 79 9.88 -5.85 -5.86
CA ALA A 79 8.72 -6.73 -5.68
C ALA A 79 7.45 -6.21 -6.39
N GLU A 80 6.60 -7.14 -6.84
CA GLU A 80 5.20 -6.87 -7.19
C GLU A 80 4.33 -7.14 -5.96
N VAL A 81 3.60 -6.13 -5.48
CA VAL A 81 2.93 -6.18 -4.18
C VAL A 81 1.41 -6.09 -4.31
N ARG A 82 0.71 -6.95 -3.54
CA ARG A 82 -0.73 -6.87 -3.27
C ARG A 82 -0.95 -6.79 -1.76
N TRP A 83 -1.92 -5.99 -1.31
CA TRP A 83 -2.12 -5.72 0.11
C TRP A 83 -3.59 -5.65 0.51
N CYS A 84 -3.89 -6.17 1.70
CA CYS A 84 -5.15 -5.96 2.41
C CYS A 84 -4.88 -5.60 3.88
N SER A 85 -5.89 -5.12 4.61
CA SER A 85 -5.75 -4.86 6.05
C SER A 85 -6.19 -6.08 6.88
N CYS A 86 -5.46 -6.45 7.93
CA CYS A 86 -5.93 -7.49 8.86
C CYS A 86 -6.98 -7.00 9.87
N ASN A 87 -7.29 -5.70 9.90
CA ASN A 87 -8.27 -5.14 10.82
C ASN A 87 -9.20 -4.13 10.13
N ILE A 88 -10.51 -4.32 10.34
CA ILE A 88 -11.58 -3.57 9.68
C ILE A 88 -11.61 -2.07 10.02
N PHE A 89 -10.91 -1.62 11.07
CA PHE A 89 -10.88 -0.22 11.49
C PHE A 89 -9.48 0.42 11.42
N SER A 90 -8.45 -0.36 11.12
CA SER A 90 -7.08 0.13 11.16
C SER A 90 -6.64 0.84 9.89
N THR A 91 -7.37 0.65 8.79
CA THR A 91 -7.04 1.29 7.52
C THR A 91 -7.10 2.81 7.66
N GLN A 92 -6.04 3.47 7.22
CA GLN A 92 -6.02 4.89 6.95
C GLN A 92 -6.33 5.08 5.45
N ASP A 93 -7.53 5.58 5.15
CA ASP A 93 -8.05 5.59 3.77
C ASP A 93 -7.16 6.37 2.79
N HIS A 94 -6.53 7.45 3.25
CA HIS A 94 -5.58 8.24 2.46
C HIS A 94 -4.27 7.48 2.16
N ALA A 95 -3.77 6.70 3.12
CA ALA A 95 -2.60 5.82 2.91
C ALA A 95 -2.92 4.72 1.89
N ALA A 96 -4.10 4.10 2.01
CA ALA A 96 -4.59 3.11 1.05
C ALA A 96 -4.73 3.71 -0.36
N ALA A 97 -5.29 4.92 -0.48
CA ALA A 97 -5.45 5.62 -1.75
C ALA A 97 -4.10 5.95 -2.43
N ALA A 98 -3.13 6.46 -1.66
CA ALA A 98 -1.80 6.78 -2.17
C ALA A 98 -1.08 5.52 -2.71
N ILE A 99 -1.11 4.43 -1.95
CA ILE A 99 -0.47 3.18 -2.36
C ILE A 99 -1.19 2.54 -3.55
N ALA A 100 -2.52 2.55 -3.59
CA ALA A 100 -3.29 2.06 -4.72
C ALA A 100 -2.92 2.79 -6.03
N ARG A 101 -2.79 4.12 -5.97
CA ARG A 101 -2.45 4.97 -7.11
C ARG A 101 -1.03 4.73 -7.60
N ASP A 102 -0.05 4.69 -6.69
CA ASP A 102 1.35 4.80 -7.07
C ASP A 102 2.07 3.44 -7.08
N SER A 103 1.85 2.61 -6.07
CA SER A 103 2.87 1.63 -5.67
C SER A 103 2.41 0.17 -5.75
N ALA A 104 1.22 -0.16 -5.25
CA ALA A 104 0.77 -1.56 -5.12
C ALA A 104 -0.74 -1.73 -5.33
N ALA A 105 -1.19 -2.97 -5.49
CA ALA A 105 -2.62 -3.28 -5.47
C ALA A 105 -3.11 -3.30 -4.01
N VAL A 106 -4.12 -2.51 -3.67
CA VAL A 106 -4.62 -2.38 -2.29
C VAL A 106 -6.12 -2.64 -2.25
N PHE A 107 -6.54 -3.53 -1.36
CA PHE A 107 -7.94 -3.87 -1.08
C PHE A 107 -8.20 -3.64 0.40
N ALA A 108 -8.40 -2.37 0.76
CA ALA A 108 -8.56 -1.97 2.16
C ALA A 108 -9.32 -0.64 2.27
N TRP A 109 -10.25 -0.56 3.22
CA TRP A 109 -10.88 0.69 3.64
C TRP A 109 -11.27 0.65 5.12
N LYS A 110 -11.41 1.82 5.74
CA LYS A 110 -11.87 1.90 7.12
C LYS A 110 -13.37 1.62 7.22
N GLY A 111 -13.75 0.74 8.14
CA GLY A 111 -15.15 0.33 8.35
C GLY A 111 -15.59 -0.81 7.45
N GLU A 112 -14.69 -1.74 7.13
CA GLU A 112 -15.02 -2.96 6.41
C GLU A 112 -16.05 -3.82 7.15
N THR A 113 -16.88 -4.52 6.39
CA THR A 113 -17.68 -5.63 6.92
C THR A 113 -16.84 -6.91 6.94
N LEU A 114 -17.17 -7.87 7.81
CA LEU A 114 -16.44 -9.15 7.84
C LEU A 114 -16.47 -9.88 6.49
N GLN A 115 -17.60 -9.82 5.77
CA GLN A 115 -17.73 -10.41 4.44
C GLN A 115 -16.76 -9.78 3.45
N ALA A 116 -16.74 -8.45 3.38
CA ALA A 116 -15.86 -7.71 2.47
C ALA A 116 -14.35 -7.89 2.74
N ARG A 117 -13.98 -8.36 3.93
CA ARG A 117 -12.58 -8.68 4.29
C ARG A 117 -12.16 -10.10 3.87
N MET A 118 -13.13 -11.00 3.71
CA MET A 118 -12.87 -12.40 3.38
C MET A 118 -12.91 -12.69 1.87
N ASP A 119 -13.60 -11.84 1.11
CA ASP A 119 -13.71 -11.90 -0.36
C ASP A 119 -12.55 -11.18 -1.07
#